data_AF-A0A512DH98-F1
#
_entry.id   AF-A0A512DH98-F1
#
_cell.length_a   1.000
_cell.length_b   1.000
_cell.length_c   1.000
_cell.angle_alpha   90.00
_cell.angle_beta   90.00
_cell.angle_gamma   90.00
#
_symmetry.space_group_name_H-M   'P 1'
#
loop_
_entity.id
_entity.type
_entity.pdbx_description
1 polymer ?
#
loop_
_entity_poly.entity_id
_entity_poly.type
_entity_poly.pdbx_seq_one_letter_code
_entity_poly.pdbx_strand_id
1 'polypeptide(L)'
;MTDETLVLRHPKLISLYAFWLEQCAGAPLPLASALNPAELRPWLGNLLIMDVVRNADFVYSYYGQSFSDSFGEDRVGQSIARLPEGQSDILRAEYDHVRSEAKPVVRVYSAEFDGVPSTWERLVLPLTEDGETVGKLLVGAYKLDQPYPVSVSAPSLS
;
A
#
# COMPACT_ATOMS: atom_id res chain seq x y z
N MET A 1 10.34 -12.75 20.08
CA MET A 1 9.93 -12.20 18.76
C MET A 1 8.52 -11.69 18.95
N THR A 2 8.35 -10.38 19.04
CA THR A 2 7.03 -9.75 19.13
C THR A 2 6.29 -10.07 17.85
N ASP A 3 5.20 -10.80 17.98
CA ASP A 3 4.20 -10.97 16.93
C ASP A 3 3.58 -9.58 16.71
N GLU A 4 4.12 -8.81 15.77
CA GLU A 4 3.56 -7.52 15.40
C GLU A 4 2.17 -7.77 14.82
N THR A 5 1.17 -7.62 15.67
CA THR A 5 -0.22 -7.84 15.29
C THR A 5 -0.59 -6.80 14.23
N LEU A 6 -0.92 -7.27 13.03
CA LEU A 6 -1.41 -6.42 11.95
C LEU A 6 -2.79 -5.86 12.34
N VAL A 7 -2.86 -4.59 12.77
CA VAL A 7 -4.12 -3.94 13.17
C VAL A 7 -4.67 -3.11 12.00
N LEU A 8 -5.71 -3.64 11.36
CA LEU A 8 -6.50 -2.95 10.34
C LEU A 8 -7.78 -2.35 10.94
N ARG A 9 -8.14 -1.14 10.51
CA ARG A 9 -9.33 -0.42 11.00
C ARG A 9 -10.37 -0.26 9.91
N HIS A 10 -9.95 0.00 8.68
CA HIS A 10 -10.87 0.26 7.59
C HIS A 10 -11.52 -1.04 7.09
N PRO A 11 -12.86 -1.16 7.08
CA PRO A 11 -13.55 -2.40 6.69
C PRO A 11 -13.14 -2.94 5.32
N LYS A 12 -12.87 -2.06 4.34
CA LYS A 12 -12.39 -2.49 3.01
C LYS A 12 -10.98 -3.06 3.04
N LEU A 13 -10.10 -2.58 3.91
CA LEU A 13 -8.75 -3.14 4.03
C LEU A 13 -8.78 -4.45 4.79
N ILE A 14 -9.64 -4.58 5.80
CA ILE A 14 -9.89 -5.86 6.49
C ILE A 14 -10.35 -6.92 5.47
N SER A 15 -11.33 -6.59 4.62
CA SER A 15 -11.81 -7.54 3.61
C SER A 15 -10.78 -7.83 2.51
N LEU A 16 -9.95 -6.85 2.13
CA LEU A 16 -8.87 -7.04 1.17
C LEU A 16 -7.80 -7.99 1.73
N TYR A 17 -7.44 -7.82 3.00
CA TYR A 17 -6.49 -8.69 3.67
C TYR A 17 -7.02 -10.12 3.79
N ALA A 18 -8.30 -10.29 4.15
CA ALA A 18 -8.94 -11.60 4.18
C ALA A 18 -8.90 -12.28 2.81
N PHE A 19 -9.24 -11.56 1.73
CA PHE A 19 -9.10 -12.06 0.37
C PHE A 19 -7.65 -12.49 0.05
N TRP A 20 -6.66 -11.68 0.40
CA TRP A 20 -5.25 -12.04 0.17
C TRP A 20 -4.83 -13.30 0.92
N LEU A 21 -5.29 -13.48 2.16
CA LEU A 21 -5.06 -14.71 2.94
C LEU A 21 -5.68 -15.95 2.29
N GLU A 22 -6.86 -15.83 1.68
CA GLU A 22 -7.49 -16.91 0.93
C GLU A 22 -6.63 -17.31 -0.29
N GLN A 23 -6.04 -16.33 -0.99
CA GLN A 23 -5.17 -16.58 -2.14
C GLN A 23 -3.84 -17.25 -1.78
N CYS A 24 -3.38 -17.10 -0.53
CA CYS A 24 -2.18 -17.80 -0.07
C CYS A 24 -2.35 -19.32 -0.14
N ALA A 25 -3.56 -19.86 0.03
CA ALA A 25 -3.92 -21.27 -0.24
C ALA A 25 -2.91 -22.35 0.24
N GLY A 26 -2.24 -22.13 1.38
CA GLY A 26 -1.24 -23.03 1.96
C GLY A 26 0.22 -22.74 1.55
N ALA A 27 0.44 -21.77 0.66
CA ALA A 27 1.73 -21.15 0.38
C ALA A 27 1.91 -19.88 1.24
N PRO A 28 3.16 -19.45 1.50
CA PRO A 28 3.42 -18.23 2.26
C PRO A 28 3.08 -16.94 1.48
N LEU A 29 3.00 -17.01 0.15
CA LEU A 29 2.89 -15.86 -0.74
C LEU A 29 2.04 -16.23 -1.96
N PRO A 30 1.01 -15.46 -2.32
CA PRO A 30 0.13 -15.81 -3.44
C PRO A 30 0.74 -15.39 -4.78
N LEU A 31 0.50 -16.19 -5.80
CA LEU A 31 0.88 -15.88 -7.18
C LEU A 31 0.04 -14.70 -7.69
N ALA A 32 0.69 -13.67 -8.22
CA ALA A 32 0.03 -12.51 -8.80
C ALA A 32 -0.92 -12.91 -9.95
N SER A 33 -0.54 -13.92 -10.74
CA SER A 33 -1.37 -14.47 -11.83
C SER A 33 -2.60 -15.24 -11.35
N ALA A 34 -2.66 -15.62 -10.07
CA ALA A 34 -3.81 -16.30 -9.48
C ALA A 34 -4.90 -15.32 -9.00
N LEU A 35 -4.60 -14.02 -8.92
CA LEU A 35 -5.58 -13.01 -8.56
C LEU A 35 -6.44 -12.67 -9.78
N ASN A 36 -7.71 -13.04 -9.75
CA ASN A 36 -8.64 -12.68 -10.81
C ASN A 36 -9.01 -11.19 -10.70
N PRO A 37 -8.80 -10.37 -11.74
CA PRO A 37 -9.19 -8.96 -11.71
C PRO A 37 -10.67 -8.72 -11.41
N ALA A 38 -11.55 -9.68 -11.73
CA ALA A 38 -12.97 -9.59 -11.41
C ALA A 38 -13.24 -9.66 -9.89
N GLU A 39 -12.42 -10.39 -9.14
CA GLU A 39 -12.53 -10.52 -7.69
C GLU A 39 -11.98 -9.28 -6.97
N LEU A 40 -11.06 -8.55 -7.60
CA LEU A 40 -10.51 -7.29 -7.08
C LEU A 40 -11.47 -6.09 -7.21
N ARG A 41 -12.55 -6.24 -7.98
CA ARG A 41 -13.55 -5.17 -8.23
C ARG A 41 -14.01 -4.41 -6.98
N PRO A 42 -14.23 -5.03 -5.81
CA PRO A 42 -14.66 -4.31 -4.61
C PRO A 42 -13.69 -3.24 -4.11
N TRP A 43 -12.43 -3.28 -4.56
CA TRP A 43 -11.35 -2.38 -4.14
C TRP A 43 -10.70 -1.58 -5.26
N LEU A 44 -10.89 -1.95 -6.54
CA LEU A 44 -10.17 -1.38 -7.71
C LEU A 44 -9.94 0.14 -7.66
N GLY A 45 -10.97 0.94 -7.37
CA GLY A 45 -10.82 2.40 -7.29
C GLY A 45 -9.75 2.88 -6.29
N ASN A 46 -9.51 2.10 -5.23
CA ASN A 46 -8.59 2.39 -4.12
C ASN A 46 -7.43 1.38 -4.04
N LEU A 47 -7.09 0.74 -5.17
CA LEU A 47 -5.91 -0.10 -5.30
C LEU A 47 -4.77 0.57 -6.09
N LEU A 48 -3.55 0.19 -5.78
CA LEU A 48 -2.35 0.39 -6.58
C LEU A 48 -1.69 -0.96 -6.74
N ILE A 49 -1.10 -1.23 -7.91
CA ILE A 49 -0.21 -2.39 -8.08
C ILE A 49 1.15 -1.85 -8.47
N MET A 50 2.17 -2.31 -7.74
CA MET A 50 3.57 -1.98 -8.01
C MET A 50 4.26 -3.22 -8.57
N ASP A 51 4.97 -3.04 -9.68
CA ASP A 51 5.96 -4.00 -10.15
C ASP A 51 7.29 -3.73 -9.44
N VAL A 52 7.89 -4.79 -8.89
CA VAL A 52 9.25 -4.76 -8.35
C VAL A 52 10.21 -5.04 -9.51
N VAL A 53 10.85 -4.00 -10.03
CA VAL A 53 11.71 -4.10 -11.21
C VAL A 53 13.19 -4.20 -10.83
N ARG A 54 14.04 -4.45 -11.84
CA ARG A 54 15.50 -4.50 -11.66
C ARG A 54 15.99 -3.22 -10.96
N ASN A 55 16.99 -3.38 -10.09
CA ASN A 55 17.52 -2.35 -9.18
C ASN A 55 16.58 -1.98 -8.02
N ALA A 56 15.68 -2.87 -7.61
CA ALA A 56 14.84 -2.68 -6.43
C ALA A 56 13.97 -1.41 -6.52
N ASP A 57 13.56 -1.05 -7.73
CA ASP A 57 12.66 0.06 -7.95
C ASP A 57 11.21 -0.40 -8.04
N PHE A 58 10.28 0.51 -7.77
CA PHE A 58 8.85 0.22 -7.71
C PHE A 58 8.12 1.06 -8.74
N VAL A 59 7.53 0.40 -9.73
CA VAL A 59 6.84 1.04 -10.86
C VAL A 59 5.35 0.76 -10.76
N TYR A 60 4.51 1.78 -10.89
CA TYR A 60 3.07 1.58 -10.90
C TYR A 60 2.65 0.80 -12.15
N SER A 61 2.06 -0.39 -11.98
CA SER A 61 1.43 -1.16 -13.08
C SER A 61 -0.10 -1.03 -13.09
N TYR A 62 -0.68 -0.64 -11.95
CA TYR A 62 -2.08 -0.25 -11.85
C TYR A 62 -2.23 0.93 -10.89
N TYR A 63 -3.09 1.88 -11.25
CA TYR A 63 -3.43 3.04 -10.45
C TYR A 63 -4.96 3.20 -10.40
N GLY A 64 -5.53 2.99 -9.23
CA GLY A 64 -6.97 3.03 -9.02
C GLY A 64 -7.56 4.42 -9.28
N GLN A 65 -8.77 4.45 -9.85
CA GLN A 65 -9.41 5.70 -10.27
C GLN A 65 -9.61 6.70 -9.14
N SER A 66 -9.93 6.26 -7.91
CA SER A 66 -10.08 7.18 -6.77
C SER A 66 -8.77 7.89 -6.42
N PHE A 67 -7.63 7.27 -6.69
CA PHE A 67 -6.33 7.94 -6.57
C PHE A 67 -6.11 8.93 -7.71
N SER A 68 -6.42 8.58 -8.95
CA SER A 68 -6.32 9.51 -10.08
C SER A 68 -7.16 10.77 -9.84
N ASP A 69 -8.38 10.60 -9.33
CA ASP A 69 -9.29 11.70 -9.02
C ASP A 69 -8.77 12.57 -7.87
N SER A 70 -8.12 11.97 -6.86
CA SER A 70 -7.62 12.68 -5.67
C SER A 70 -6.23 13.30 -5.86
N PHE A 71 -5.41 12.76 -6.76
CA PHE A 71 -3.99 13.12 -6.91
C PHE A 71 -3.64 13.62 -8.32
N GLY A 72 -4.62 13.74 -9.20
CA GLY A 72 -4.58 14.53 -10.43
C GLY A 72 -3.94 13.87 -11.65
N GLU A 73 -3.21 12.75 -11.49
CA GLU A 73 -2.51 12.13 -12.63
C GLU A 73 -2.45 10.59 -12.54
N ASP A 74 -2.63 9.93 -13.69
CA ASP A 74 -2.31 8.52 -13.87
C ASP A 74 -0.79 8.32 -13.75
N ARG A 75 -0.38 7.50 -12.78
CA ARG A 75 1.02 7.21 -12.50
C ARG A 75 1.52 5.90 -13.13
N VAL A 76 0.68 5.19 -13.88
CA VAL A 76 1.07 3.93 -14.52
C VAL A 76 2.34 4.13 -15.37
N GLY A 77 3.30 3.21 -15.20
CA GLY A 77 4.63 3.25 -15.82
C GLY A 77 5.63 4.18 -15.15
N GLN A 78 5.23 4.96 -14.14
CA GLN A 78 6.14 5.83 -13.39
C GLN A 78 6.74 5.11 -12.18
N SER A 79 7.98 5.46 -11.86
CA SER A 79 8.67 4.99 -10.65
C SER A 79 8.33 5.86 -9.45
N ILE A 80 8.31 5.29 -8.25
CA ILE A 80 8.23 6.05 -7.00
C ILE A 80 9.39 7.04 -6.83
N ALA A 81 10.54 6.79 -7.48
CA ALA A 81 11.69 7.70 -7.46
C ALA A 81 11.41 9.06 -8.13
N ARG A 82 10.30 9.20 -8.86
CA ARG A 82 9.85 10.48 -9.42
C ARG A 82 9.00 11.30 -8.45
N LEU A 83 8.63 10.72 -7.30
CA LEU A 83 7.94 11.46 -6.25
C LEU A 83 8.90 12.45 -5.58
N PRO A 84 8.37 13.49 -4.89
CA PRO A 84 9.17 14.31 -4.00
C PRO A 84 9.98 13.43 -3.03
N GLU A 85 11.25 13.79 -2.78
CA GLU A 85 12.23 12.96 -2.07
C GLU A 85 11.69 12.36 -0.77
N GLY A 86 11.11 13.19 0.11
CA GLY A 86 10.53 12.71 1.38
C GLY A 86 9.39 11.71 1.22
N GLN A 87 8.59 11.81 0.15
CA GLN A 87 7.52 10.85 -0.14
C GLN A 87 8.08 9.56 -0.75
N SER A 88 9.02 9.68 -1.68
CA SER A 88 9.73 8.54 -2.30
C SER A 88 10.40 7.69 -1.23
N ASP A 89 11.12 8.29 -0.28
CA ASP A 89 11.89 7.59 0.74
C ASP A 89 11.00 6.80 1.69
N ILE A 90 9.88 7.39 2.13
CA ILE A 90 8.89 6.72 2.99
C ILE A 90 8.31 5.50 2.29
N LEU A 91 7.90 5.64 1.02
CA LEU A 91 7.34 4.52 0.26
C LEU A 91 8.41 3.46 -0.03
N ARG A 92 9.64 3.87 -0.36
CA ARG A 92 10.75 2.95 -0.62
C ARG A 92 11.06 2.10 0.60
N ALA A 93 11.20 2.71 1.78
CA ALA A 93 11.45 1.99 3.02
C ALA A 93 10.33 0.97 3.34
N GLU A 94 9.07 1.39 3.19
CA GLU A 94 7.90 0.53 3.40
C GLU A 94 7.90 -0.67 2.43
N TYR A 95 8.12 -0.41 1.15
CA TYR A 95 8.07 -1.44 0.12
C TYR A 95 9.29 -2.38 0.16
N ASP A 96 10.47 -1.86 0.49
CA ASP A 96 11.66 -2.67 0.69
C ASP A 96 11.49 -3.62 1.88
N HIS A 97 10.85 -3.18 2.96
CA HIS A 97 10.53 -4.03 4.11
C HIS A 97 9.55 -5.15 3.73
N VAL A 98 8.47 -4.84 3.01
CA VAL A 98 7.53 -5.86 2.52
C VAL A 98 8.23 -6.84 1.58
N ARG A 99 9.10 -6.35 0.69
CA ARG A 99 9.86 -7.20 -0.24
C ARG A 99 10.81 -8.14 0.51
N SER A 100 11.54 -7.63 1.52
CA SER A 100 12.55 -8.43 2.24
C SER A 100 11.92 -9.45 3.19
N GLU A 101 10.84 -9.08 3.87
CA GLU A 101 10.19 -9.94 4.86
C GLU A 101 9.12 -10.85 4.26
N ALA A 102 8.66 -10.56 3.03
CA ALA A 102 7.50 -11.19 2.39
C ALA A 102 6.26 -11.20 3.30
N LYS A 103 6.07 -10.12 4.07
CA LYS A 103 4.96 -9.96 5.02
C LYS A 103 4.14 -8.70 4.72
N PRO A 104 2.83 -8.73 4.97
CA PRO A 104 1.98 -7.55 4.90
C PRO A 104 2.44 -6.44 5.85
N VAL A 105 2.28 -5.18 5.42
CA VAL A 105 2.51 -3.99 6.26
C VAL A 105 1.28 -3.09 6.26
N VAL A 106 0.96 -2.52 7.42
CA VAL A 106 -0.07 -1.51 7.59
C VAL A 106 0.53 -0.23 8.13
N ARG A 107 0.12 0.91 7.56
CA ARG A 107 0.47 2.23 8.05
C ARG A 107 -0.76 3.11 8.11
N VAL A 108 -0.91 3.84 9.22
CA VAL A 108 -1.83 4.97 9.31
C VAL A 108 -1.01 6.26 9.27
N TYR A 109 -1.42 7.20 8.43
CA TYR A 109 -0.76 8.49 8.32
C TYR A 109 -1.78 9.61 8.11
N SER A 110 -1.46 10.79 8.63
CA SER A 110 -2.25 12.01 8.43
C SER A 110 -1.44 12.98 7.60
N ALA A 111 -2.07 13.55 6.57
CA ALA A 111 -1.49 14.61 5.77
C ALA A 111 -2.59 15.59 5.35
N GLU A 112 -2.18 16.77 4.93
CA GLU A 112 -3.07 17.77 4.36
C GLU A 112 -3.23 17.49 2.86
N PHE A 113 -4.48 17.33 2.41
CA PHE A 113 -4.83 17.14 1.00
C PHE A 113 -5.82 18.24 0.63
N ASP A 114 -5.47 19.09 -0.33
CA ASP A 114 -6.29 20.24 -0.76
C ASP A 114 -6.78 21.14 0.39
N GLY A 115 -5.92 21.40 1.38
CA GLY A 115 -6.29 22.21 2.54
C GLY A 115 -7.05 21.46 3.64
N VAL A 116 -7.30 20.16 3.45
CA VAL A 116 -8.10 19.34 4.37
C VAL A 116 -7.23 18.27 5.04
N PRO A 117 -6.99 18.35 6.36
CA PRO A 117 -6.36 17.28 7.12
C PRO A 117 -7.15 15.98 6.95
N SER A 118 -6.50 14.95 6.42
CA SER A 118 -7.11 13.64 6.25
C SER A 118 -6.17 12.56 6.77
N THR A 119 -6.73 11.62 7.52
CA THR A 119 -6.03 10.42 7.96
C THR A 119 -6.36 9.28 7.02
N TRP A 120 -5.35 8.56 6.57
CA TRP A 120 -5.45 7.42 5.68
C TRP A 120 -4.85 6.18 6.33
N GLU A 121 -5.47 5.03 6.08
CA GLU A 121 -4.90 3.72 6.35
C GLU A 121 -4.45 3.11 5.03
N ARG A 122 -3.23 2.56 5.01
CA ARG A 122 -2.62 1.90 3.86
C ARG A 122 -2.23 0.49 4.26
N LEU A 123 -2.53 -0.46 3.39
CA LEU A 123 -2.16 -1.86 3.51
C LEU A 123 -1.34 -2.24 2.27
N VAL A 124 -0.14 -2.76 2.48
CA VAL A 124 0.75 -3.27 1.43
C VAL A 124 0.83 -4.78 1.55
N LEU A 125 0.49 -5.49 0.48
CA LEU A 125 0.43 -6.94 0.42
C LEU A 125 1.44 -7.46 -0.62
N PRO A 126 2.35 -8.36 -0.23
CA PRO A 126 3.31 -8.92 -1.18
C PRO A 126 2.63 -9.95 -2.08
N LEU A 127 3.05 -10.01 -3.35
CA LEU A 127 2.69 -11.05 -4.31
C LEU A 127 3.95 -11.57 -4.99
N THR A 128 3.92 -12.82 -5.45
CA THR A 128 5.02 -13.42 -6.21
C THR A 128 4.64 -13.70 -7.67
N GLU A 129 5.63 -13.68 -8.56
CA GLU A 129 5.50 -14.11 -9.95
C GLU A 129 6.17 -15.47 -10.21
N ASP A 130 7.06 -15.91 -9.32
CA ASP A 130 7.87 -17.14 -9.45
C ASP A 130 7.61 -18.17 -8.33
N GLY A 131 6.85 -17.82 -7.30
CA GLY A 131 6.59 -18.64 -6.12
C GLY A 131 7.59 -18.44 -4.99
N GLU A 132 8.66 -17.67 -5.19
CA GLU A 132 9.80 -17.58 -4.26
C GLU A 132 10.05 -16.15 -3.79
N THR A 133 9.99 -15.17 -4.71
CA THR A 133 10.35 -13.78 -4.45
C THR A 133 9.16 -12.84 -4.58
N VAL A 134 9.19 -11.73 -3.83
CA VAL A 134 8.18 -10.67 -3.96
C VAL A 134 8.45 -9.90 -5.26
N GLY A 135 7.63 -10.16 -6.28
CA GLY A 135 7.71 -9.54 -7.61
C GLY A 135 6.70 -8.41 -7.81
N LYS A 136 5.61 -8.41 -7.02
CA LYS A 136 4.62 -7.33 -7.05
C LYS A 136 4.12 -6.97 -5.66
N LEU A 137 3.62 -5.75 -5.53
CA LEU A 137 2.92 -5.28 -4.34
C LEU A 137 1.49 -4.89 -4.71
N LEU A 138 0.52 -5.45 -4.00
CA LEU A 138 -0.87 -5.01 -4.05
C LEU A 138 -1.10 -4.05 -2.88
N VAL A 139 -1.47 -2.81 -3.17
CA VAL A 139 -1.64 -1.78 -2.15
C VAL A 139 -3.07 -1.28 -2.13
N GLY A 140 -3.70 -1.34 -0.97
CA GLY A 140 -4.98 -0.66 -0.72
C GLY A 140 -4.76 0.57 0.16
N ALA A 141 -5.44 1.68 -0.11
CA ALA A 141 -5.48 2.80 0.83
C ALA A 141 -6.86 3.46 0.88
N TYR A 142 -7.32 3.77 2.09
CA TYR A 142 -8.62 4.39 2.33
C TYR A 142 -8.49 5.49 3.39
N LYS A 143 -9.29 6.54 3.23
CA LYS A 143 -9.47 7.57 4.26
C LYS A 143 -10.18 6.95 5.47
N LEU A 144 -9.77 7.33 6.68
CA LEU A 144 -10.47 7.01 7.92
C LEU A 144 -11.42 8.17 8.27
N ASP A 145 -12.69 7.84 8.55
CA ASP A 145 -13.74 8.83 8.81
C ASP A 145 -13.58 9.58 10.14
N GLN A 146 -12.75 9.07 11.06
CA GLN A 146 -12.41 9.75 12.31
C GLN A 146 -11.03 10.42 12.21
N PRO A 147 -10.94 11.75 12.34
CA PRO A 147 -9.66 12.40 12.57
C PRO A 147 -9.16 11.95 13.95
N TYR A 148 -8.20 11.04 13.97
CA TYR A 148 -7.41 10.81 15.17
C TYR A 148 -6.59 12.08 15.44
N PRO A 149 -6.50 12.58 16.68
CA PRO A 149 -5.70 13.76 16.96
C PRO A 149 -4.28 13.52 16.43
N VAL A 150 -3.88 14.38 15.51
CA VAL A 150 -2.50 14.45 15.04
C VAL A 150 -1.71 14.93 16.25
N SER A 151 -0.87 14.07 16.82
CA SER A 151 0.12 14.50 17.80
C SER A 151 1.14 15.37 17.08
N VAL A 152 0.80 16.63 16.82
CA VAL A 152 1.77 17.63 16.38
C VAL A 152 2.56 18.03 17.62
N SER A 153 3.71 17.41 17.84
CA SER A 153 4.69 17.98 18.74
C SER A 153 5.15 19.31 18.12
N ALA A 154 4.74 20.42 18.71
CA ALA A 154 5.27 21.73 18.36
C ALA A 154 6.81 21.71 18.54
N PRO A 155 7.58 22.36 17.65
CA PRO A 155 9.01 22.53 17.88
C PRO A 155 9.18 23.32 19.19
N SER A 156 9.93 22.76 20.12
CA SER A 156 10.32 23.46 21.34
C SER A 156 11.16 24.67 20.93
N LEU A 157 10.56 25.87 21.00
CA LEU A 157 11.32 27.11 20.91
C LEU A 157 12.18 27.22 22.17
N SER A 158 13.49 27.33 21.94
CA SER A 158 14.52 27.56 22.95
C SER A 158 14.43 28.97 23.53
#